data_AF-A0AA39T2D8-F1
#
_entry.id   AF-A0AA39T2D8-F1
#
_cell.length_a   1.000
_cell.length_b   1.000
_cell.length_c   1.000
_cell.angle_alpha   90.00
_cell.angle_beta   90.00
_cell.angle_gamma   90.00
#
_symmetry.space_group_name_H-M   'P 1'
#
loop_
_entity.id
_entity.type
_entity.pdbx_description
1 polymer ?
#
loop_
_entity_poly.entity_id
_entity_poly.type
_entity_poly.pdbx_seq_one_letter_code
_entity_poly.pdbx_strand_id
1 'polypeptide(L)' 'MNICKDVAIGTALVDMYAKSGDAESARKVFSELKTKDTMAWTSMIIGLAMHGHGEETLQTFRRMQDDASVSPDLM' A
#
# COMPACT_ATOMS: atom_id res chain seq x y z
N MET A 1 -19.40 1.92 -2.56
CA MET A 1 -18.81 0.74 -3.21
C MET A 1 -18.08 -0.06 -2.13
N ASN A 2 -18.42 -1.33 -1.96
CA ASN A 2 -18.04 -2.12 -0.79
C ASN A 2 -16.72 -2.88 -1.03
N ILE A 3 -15.69 -2.17 -1.48
CA ILE A 3 -14.33 -2.72 -1.73
C ILE A 3 -13.66 -3.11 -0.39
N CYS A 4 -14.12 -2.53 0.73
CA CYS A 4 -13.63 -2.77 2.10
C CYS A 4 -13.90 -4.16 2.72
N LYS A 5 -14.53 -5.11 2.02
CA LYS A 5 -14.76 -6.45 2.59
C LYS A 5 -13.69 -7.48 2.23
N ASP A 6 -12.89 -7.23 1.21
CA ASP A 6 -11.90 -8.21 0.74
C ASP A 6 -10.52 -7.55 0.63
N VAL A 7 -9.68 -7.84 1.63
CA VAL A 7 -8.31 -7.33 1.71
C VAL A 7 -7.50 -7.76 0.48
N ALA A 8 -7.79 -8.93 -0.11
CA ALA A 8 -7.09 -9.40 -1.30
C ALA A 8 -7.43 -8.57 -2.54
N ILE A 9 -8.72 -8.25 -2.75
CA ILE A 9 -9.15 -7.39 -3.87
C ILE A 9 -8.56 -5.99 -3.71
N GLY A 10 -8.64 -5.44 -2.50
CA GLY A 10 -8.07 -4.14 -2.17
C GLY A 10 -6.57 -4.07 -2.45
N THR A 11 -5.84 -5.10 -2.01
CA THR A 11 -4.39 -5.23 -2.24
C THR A 11 -4.05 -5.36 -3.71
N ALA A 12 -4.81 -6.15 -4.48
CA ALA A 12 -4.61 -6.28 -5.92
C ALA A 12 -4.83 -4.96 -6.66
N LEU A 13 -5.81 -4.16 -6.24
CA LEU A 13 -6.06 -2.83 -6.79
C LEU A 13 -4.93 -1.85 -6.43
N VAL A 14 -4.44 -1.86 -5.18
CA VAL A 14 -3.27 -1.06 -4.78
C VAL A 14 -2.07 -1.43 -5.64
N ASP A 15 -1.76 -2.71 -5.81
CA ASP A 15 -0.65 -3.19 -6.63
C ASP A 15 -0.76 -2.73 -8.09
N MET A 16 -1.94 -2.85 -8.69
CA MET A 16 -2.21 -2.46 -10.07
C MET A 16 -2.03 -0.95 -10.27
N TYR A 17 -2.63 -0.12 -9.41
CA TYR A 17 -2.51 1.34 -9.52
C TYR A 17 -1.08 1.82 -9.21
N ALA A 18 -0.44 1.25 -8.19
CA ALA A 18 0.92 1.63 -7.80
C ALA A 18 1.94 1.27 -8.91
N LYS A 19 1.83 0.10 -9.54
CA LYS A 19 2.70 -0.30 -10.66
C LYS A 19 2.47 0.52 -11.92
N SER A 20 1.24 0.94 -12.18
CA SER A 20 0.90 1.78 -13.34
C SER A 20 1.28 3.26 -13.17
N GLY A 21 1.72 3.67 -11.98
CA GLY A 21 2.10 5.06 -11.69
C GLY A 21 0.94 5.97 -11.31
N ASP A 22 -0.28 5.42 -11.23
CA ASP A 22 -1.43 6.13 -10.68
C ASP A 22 -1.39 6.08 -9.14
N ALA A 23 -0.46 6.83 -8.57
CA ALA A 23 -0.26 6.92 -7.13
C ALA A 23 -1.48 7.48 -6.39
N GLU A 24 -2.32 8.29 -7.05
CA GLU A 24 -3.52 8.85 -6.45
C GLU A 24 -4.60 7.78 -6.23
N SER A 25 -4.89 6.98 -7.26
CA SER A 25 -5.81 5.86 -7.13
C SER A 25 -5.28 4.80 -6.15
N ALA A 26 -3.98 4.52 -6.18
CA ALA A 26 -3.33 3.61 -5.22
C ALA A 26 -3.52 4.09 -3.77
N ARG A 27 -3.24 5.36 -3.47
CA ARG A 27 -3.46 5.98 -2.16
C ARG A 27 -4.90 5.86 -1.71
N LYS A 28 -5.85 6.16 -2.61
CA LYS A 28 -7.27 6.14 -2.29
C LYS A 28 -7.70 4.74 -1.84
N VAL A 29 -7.42 3.72 -2.66
CA VAL A 29 -7.77 2.34 -2.32
C VAL A 29 -7.07 1.90 -1.04
N PHE A 30 -5.76 2.18 -0.92
CA PHE A 30 -4.97 1.85 0.27
C PHE A 30 -5.56 2.46 1.54
N SER A 31 -6.01 3.72 1.48
CA SER A 31 -6.63 4.40 2.62
C SER A 31 -7.99 3.80 3.02
N GLU A 32 -8.74 3.25 2.05
CA GLU A 32 -10.04 2.61 2.26
C GLU A 32 -9.92 1.18 2.82
N LEU A 33 -8.73 0.57 2.83
CA LEU A 33 -8.49 -0.73 3.47
C LEU A 33 -8.56 -0.62 4.99
N LYS A 34 -9.52 -1.33 5.60
CA LYS A 34 -9.68 -1.44 7.05
C LYS A 34 -8.51 -2.15 7.72
N THR A 35 -7.99 -3.17 7.04
CA THR A 35 -6.80 -3.92 7.45
C THR A 35 -5.87 -3.97 6.24
N LYS A 36 -4.62 -3.59 6.45
CA LYS A 36 -3.57 -3.59 5.44
C LYS A 36 -2.62 -4.71 5.79
N ASP A 37 -2.60 -5.75 4.97
CA ASP A 37 -1.63 -6.82 5.15
C ASP A 37 -0.25 -6.37 4.62
N THR A 38 0.77 -7.20 4.86
CA THR A 38 2.13 -6.94 4.38
C THR A 38 2.17 -6.67 2.88
N MET A 39 1.34 -7.35 2.07
CA MET A 39 1.32 -7.14 0.62
C MET A 39 0.81 -5.76 0.25
N ALA A 40 -0.27 -5.26 0.86
CA ALA A 40 -0.78 -3.92 0.62
C ALA A 40 0.28 -2.84 0.89
N TRP A 41 1.00 -2.97 2.01
CA TRP A 41 2.10 -2.05 2.36
C TRP A 41 3.24 -2.12 1.35
N THR A 42 3.71 -3.34 1.04
CA THR A 42 4.82 -3.56 0.11
C THR A 42 4.49 -3.05 -1.29
N SER A 43 3.29 -3.32 -1.81
CA SER A 43 2.84 -2.81 -3.11
C SER A 43 2.83 -1.28 -3.17
N MET A 44 2.36 -0.62 -2.10
CA MET A 44 2.38 0.84 -2.02
C MET A 44 3.80 1.41 -2.00
N ILE A 45 4.67 0.85 -1.16
CA ILE A 45 6.06 1.30 -0.98
C ILE A 45 6.86 1.14 -2.28
N ILE A 46 6.77 -0.04 -2.91
CA ILE A 46 7.48 -0.34 -4.16
C ILE A 46 6.98 0.58 -5.28
N GLY A 47 5.66 0.73 -5.46
CA GLY A 47 5.14 1.59 -6.51
C GLY A 47 5.54 3.05 -6.33
N LEU A 48 5.47 3.59 -5.11
CA LEU A 48 5.96 4.93 -4.82
C LEU A 48 7.47 5.08 -5.15
N ALA A 49 8.28 4.09 -4.77
CA ALA A 49 9.72 4.09 -5.03
C ALA A 49 10.03 4.05 -6.53
N MET A 50 9.33 3.19 -7.29
CA MET A 50 9.51 3.04 -8.73
C MET A 50 9.18 4.32 -9.50
N HIS A 51 8.23 5.12 -9.02
CA HIS A 51 7.77 6.34 -9.68
C HIS A 51 8.37 7.62 -9.08
N GLY A 52 9.40 7.50 -8.25
CA GLY A 52 10.18 8.65 -7.76
C GLY A 52 9.57 9.40 -6.58
N HIS A 53 8.56 8.83 -5.90
CA HIS A 53 7.91 9.43 -4.72
C HIS A 53 8.67 9.11 -3.42
N GLY A 54 9.99 9.33 -3.38
CA GLY A 54 10.87 8.84 -2.32
C GLY A 54 10.52 9.29 -0.89
N GLU A 55 10.10 10.54 -0.70
CA GLU A 55 9.66 11.02 0.62
C GLU A 55 8.41 10.26 1.11
N GLU A 56 7.46 10.04 0.21
CA GLU A 56 6.22 9.30 0.50
C GLU A 56 6.52 7.82 0.75
N THR A 57 7.49 7.24 0.02
CA THR A 57 7.99 5.88 0.28
C THR A 57 8.49 5.75 1.71
N LEU A 58 9.34 6.66 2.19
CA LEU A 58 9.89 6.62 3.55
C LEU A 58 8.85 6.87 4.62
N GLN A 59 7.88 7.75 4.37
CA GLN A 59 6.76 7.96 5.29
C GLN A 59 5.85 6.72 5.36
N THR A 60 5.58 6.08 4.23
CA THR A 60 4.75 4.86 4.16
C THR A 60 5.43 3.70 4.85
N PHE A 61 6.74 3.51 4.66
CA PHE A 61 7.52 2.49 5.35
C PHE A 61 7.53 2.70 6.87
N ARG A 62 7.73 3.93 7.35
CA ARG A 62 7.63 4.23 8.79
C ARG A 62 6.27 3.87 9.37
N ARG A 63 5.18 4.22 8.66
CA ARG A 63 3.82 3.86 9.08
C ARG A 63 3.57 2.36 9.10
N MET A 64 4.20 1.60 8.20
CA MET A 64 4.16 0.14 8.22
C MET A 64 4.84 -0.42 9.48
N GLN A 65 5.99 0.14 9.88
CA GLN A 65 6.71 -0.29 11.09
C GLN A 65 5.95 0.01 12.39
N ASP A 66 5.16 1.09 12.40
CA ASP A 66 4.29 1.45 13.53
C ASP A 66 3.01 0.58 13.59
N ASP A 67 2.68 -0.13 12.51
CA ASP A 67 1.50 -1.00 12.45
C ASP A 67 1.80 -2.36 13.08
N ALA A 68 1.32 -2.56 14.32
CA ALA A 68 1.52 -3.80 15.08
C ALA A 68 0.94 -5.07 14.41
N SER A 69 0.13 -4.92 13.35
CA SER A 69 -0.41 -6.06 12.59
C SER A 69 0.55 -6.58 11.52
N VAL A 70 1.69 -5.92 11.31
CA VAL A 70 2.61 -6.21 10.21
C VAL A 70 4.02 -6.43 10.73
N SER A 71 4.57 -7.61 10.45
CA SER A 71 5.98 -7.93 10.70
C SER A 71 6.83 -7.42 9.53
N PRO A 72 7.78 -6.48 9.74
CA PRO A 72 8.62 -5.92 8.66
C PRO A 72 9.70 -6.89 8.14
N ASP A 73 9.89 -8.04 8.80
CA ASP A 73 10.89 -9.08 8.47
C ASP A 73 10.73 -9.73 7.09
N LEU A 74 9.67 -9.38 6.35
CA LEU A 74 9.37 -9.86 4.99
C LEU A 74 9.74 -8.88 3.87
N MET A 75 10.43 -7.76 4.17
CA MET A 75 10.96 -6.82 3.17
C MET A 75 12.42 -7.13 2.80
#